data_AF-A0A4C1YGM2-F1
#
_entry.id   AF-A0A4C1YGM2-F1
#
_cell.length_a   1.000
_cell.length_b   1.000
_cell.length_c   1.000
_cell.angle_alpha   90.00
_cell.angle_beta   90.00
_cell.angle_gamma   90.00
#
_symmetry.space_group_name_H-M   'P 1'
#
loop_
_entity.id
_entity.type
_entity.pdbx_description
1 polymer ?
#
loop_
_entity_poly.entity_id
_entity_poly.type
_entity_poly.pdbx_seq_one_letter_code
_entity_poly.pdbx_strand_id
1 'polypeptide(L)'
;MPKVANEISPRYTRGRYRARTRLRDGFLAATASFNKERKSSKAKLNTRHIGFTGEFKAIYIIEHLMAAVKDLYAAVPKHAKELNYKFA
;
A
#
# COMPACT_ATOMS: atom_id res chain seq x y z
N MET A 1 4.68 -32.64 15.44
CA MET A 1 3.56 -31.73 15.75
C MET A 1 3.92 -30.35 15.23
N PRO A 2 3.43 -29.88 14.06
CA PRO A 2 3.74 -28.54 13.61
C PRO A 2 2.94 -27.53 14.44
N LYS A 3 3.63 -26.50 14.95
CA LYS A 3 3.01 -25.38 15.67
C LYS A 3 2.11 -24.64 14.69
N VAL A 4 0.82 -24.56 14.98
CA VAL A 4 -0.14 -23.72 14.25
C VAL A 4 0.27 -22.28 14.50
N ALA A 5 0.92 -21.66 13.51
CA ALA A 5 1.14 -20.23 13.51
C ALA A 5 -0.24 -19.57 13.52
N ASN A 6 -0.57 -18.90 14.61
CA ASN A 6 -1.74 -18.04 14.70
C ASN A 6 -1.50 -16.86 13.75
N GLU A 7 -1.82 -17.04 12.48
CA GLU A 7 -1.83 -15.97 11.47
C GLU A 7 -2.97 -15.01 11.83
N ILE A 8 -2.69 -14.09 12.76
CA ILE A 8 -3.46 -12.85 12.86
C ILE A 8 -3.08 -12.05 11.62
N SER A 9 -3.64 -12.43 10.47
CA SER A 9 -3.56 -11.65 9.24
C SER A 9 -4.05 -10.24 9.59
N PRO A 10 -3.24 -9.18 9.39
CA PRO A 10 -3.67 -7.82 9.71
C PRO A 10 -4.96 -7.56 8.93
N ARG A 11 -6.07 -7.35 9.65
CA ARG A 11 -7.36 -7.02 9.04
C ARG A 11 -7.21 -5.69 8.33
N TYR A 12 -6.99 -5.73 7.02
CA TYR A 12 -6.97 -4.55 6.18
C TYR A 12 -8.40 -4.08 5.98
N THR A 13 -8.64 -2.78 6.18
CA THR A 13 -9.96 -2.20 5.89
C THR A 13 -9.97 -1.75 4.43
N ARG A 14 -10.92 -2.26 3.64
CA ARG A 14 -11.06 -1.89 2.23
C ARG A 14 -12.11 -0.78 2.08
N GLY A 15 -11.67 0.42 1.70
CA GLY A 15 -12.56 1.48 1.22
C GLY A 15 -12.88 1.30 -0.27
N ARG A 16 -14.16 1.34 -0.66
CA ARG A 16 -14.58 1.30 -2.08
C ARG A 16 -14.92 2.70 -2.57
N TYR A 17 -14.09 3.27 -3.44
CA TYR A 17 -14.37 4.52 -4.12
C TYR A 17 -15.20 4.25 -5.40
N ARG A 18 -16.53 4.22 -5.27
CA ARG A 18 -17.46 3.76 -6.34
C ARG A 18 -17.55 4.68 -7.59
N ALA A 19 -17.02 5.90 -7.57
CA ALA A 19 -17.37 6.90 -8.58
C ALA A 19 -16.23 7.65 -9.28
N ARG A 20 -14.99 7.71 -8.73
CA ARG A 20 -13.92 8.52 -9.35
C ARG A 20 -12.54 7.97 -9.05
N THR A 21 -11.86 7.41 -10.06
CA THR A 21 -10.43 7.03 -10.02
C THR A 21 -9.55 8.16 -9.48
N ARG A 22 -9.89 9.41 -9.83
CA ARG A 22 -9.22 10.62 -9.36
C ARG A 22 -9.23 10.81 -7.83
N LEU A 23 -10.27 10.33 -7.13
CA LEU A 23 -10.32 10.43 -5.66
C LEU A 23 -9.34 9.44 -5.01
N ARG A 24 -9.27 8.21 -5.54
CA ARG A 24 -8.29 7.21 -5.09
C ARG A 24 -6.87 7.74 -5.31
N ASP A 25 -6.60 8.24 -6.51
CA ASP A 25 -5.26 8.70 -6.89
C ASP A 25 -4.87 9.94 -6.08
N GLY A 26 -5.80 10.88 -5.89
CA GLY A 26 -5.60 12.04 -5.03
C GLY A 26 -5.31 11.67 -3.57
N PHE A 27 -6.00 10.66 -3.04
CA PHE A 27 -5.78 10.18 -1.67
C PHE A 27 -4.40 9.51 -1.50
N LEU A 28 -3.98 8.69 -2.47
CA LEU A 28 -2.64 8.08 -2.48
C LEU A 28 -1.56 9.16 -2.59
N ALA A 29 -1.73 10.12 -3.50
CA ALA A 29 -0.80 11.23 -3.67
C ALA A 29 -0.69 12.10 -2.41
N ALA A 30 -1.82 12.45 -1.79
CA ALA A 30 -1.85 13.22 -0.54
C ALA A 30 -1.11 12.48 0.59
N THR A 31 -1.33 11.16 0.71
CA THR A 31 -0.63 10.34 1.71
C THR A 31 0.88 10.29 1.46
N ALA A 32 1.28 10.15 0.19
CA ALA A 32 2.69 10.17 -0.19
C ALA A 32 3.35 11.53 0.14
N SER A 33 2.69 12.64 -0.21
CA SER A 33 3.15 13.99 0.12
C SER A 33 3.24 14.21 1.63
N PHE A 34 2.21 13.84 2.38
CA PHE A 34 2.17 13.92 3.84
C PHE A 34 3.37 13.19 4.48
N ASN A 35 3.66 11.96 4.01
CA ASN A 35 4.79 11.17 4.48
C ASN A 35 6.15 11.75 4.05
N LYS A 36 6.22 12.36 2.86
CA LYS A 36 7.46 12.96 2.32
C LYS A 36 7.88 14.19 3.13
N GLU A 37 6.92 15.06 3.46
CA GLU A 37 7.13 16.22 4.34
C GLU A 37 7.63 15.84 5.73
N ARG A 38 7.29 14.63 6.19
CA ARG A 38 7.61 14.10 7.52
C ARG A 38 8.73 13.05 7.48
N LYS A 39 9.55 13.02 6.42
CA LYS A 39 10.61 12.01 6.22
C LYS A 39 11.58 11.89 7.40
N SER A 40 11.96 13.01 8.01
CA SER A 40 12.93 13.07 9.09
C SER A 40 12.33 12.80 10.48
N SER A 41 11.00 12.74 10.58
CA SER A 41 10.31 12.47 11.84
C SER A 41 9.72 11.06 11.84
N LYS A 42 9.59 10.45 13.03
CA LYS A 42 8.82 9.21 13.20
C LYS A 42 7.31 9.42 13.02
N ALA A 43 6.87 10.58 12.53
CA ALA A 43 5.47 10.99 12.42
C ALA A 43 4.89 10.81 11.01
N LYS A 44 5.27 9.71 10.32
CA LYS A 44 4.52 9.26 9.12
C LYS A 44 3.09 8.90 9.51
N LEU A 45 2.18 8.77 8.53
CA LEU A 45 0.79 8.43 8.78
C LEU A 45 0.65 7.23 9.75
N ASN A 46 -0.14 7.42 10.81
CA ASN A 46 -0.24 6.51 11.96
C ASN A 46 -1.59 6.65 12.65
N THR A 47 -1.86 5.75 13.61
CA THR A 47 -3.10 5.67 14.38
C THR A 47 -3.50 6.97 15.08
N ARG A 48 -2.54 7.78 15.54
CA ARG A 48 -2.83 9.06 16.23
C ARG A 48 -3.40 10.12 15.29
N HIS A 49 -3.01 10.12 14.01
CA HIS A 49 -3.49 11.10 13.03
C HIS A 49 -4.96 10.90 12.66
N ILE A 50 -5.53 9.73 12.92
CA ILE A 50 -6.91 9.38 12.60
C ILE A 50 -7.77 9.19 13.86
N GLY A 51 -7.30 9.65 15.02
CA GLY A 51 -8.06 9.66 16.27
C GLY A 51 -8.14 8.31 16.99
N PHE A 52 -7.37 7.30 16.58
CA PHE A 52 -7.27 6.07 17.37
C PHE A 52 -6.42 6.33 18.62
N THR A 53 -7.04 6.12 19.79
CA THR A 53 -6.36 6.12 21.08
C THR A 53 -5.75 4.74 21.34
N GLY A 54 -4.55 4.70 21.92
CA GLY A 54 -3.82 3.46 22.21
C GLY A 54 -2.44 3.39 21.57
N GLU A 55 -2.02 2.18 21.17
CA GLU A 55 -0.69 1.94 20.63
C GLU A 55 -0.42 2.73 19.35
N PHE A 56 0.78 3.31 19.29
CA PHE A 56 1.29 3.93 18.08
C PHE A 56 1.58 2.85 17.03
N LYS A 57 0.83 2.86 15.91
CA LYS A 57 1.05 1.96 14.77
C LYS A 57 1.07 2.76 13.48
N ALA A 58 2.06 2.49 12.63
CA ALA A 58 2.13 3.06 11.30
C ALA A 58 0.97 2.53 10.44
N ILE A 59 0.40 3.40 9.62
CA ILE A 59 -0.69 3.05 8.71
C ILE A 59 -0.15 3.10 7.28
N TYR A 60 -0.31 2.00 6.57
CA TYR A 60 0.08 1.87 5.18
C TYR A 60 -1.16 1.86 4.32
N ILE A 61 -1.14 2.68 3.26
CA ILE A 61 -2.22 2.79 2.30
C ILE A 61 -1.69 2.26 0.98
N ILE A 62 -2.41 1.28 0.43
CA ILE A 62 -2.12 0.70 -0.87
C ILE A 62 -3.41 0.67 -1.68
N GLU A 63 -3.28 0.71 -3.00
CA GLU A 63 -4.42 0.40 -3.83
C GLU A 63 -4.75 -1.09 -3.79
N HIS A 64 -6.04 -1.39 -3.92
CA HIS A 64 -6.50 -2.75 -4.07
C HIS A 64 -6.48 -3.16 -5.55
N LEU A 65 -5.43 -3.87 -5.95
CA LEU A 65 -5.30 -4.47 -7.27
C LEU A 65 -5.67 -5.96 -7.22
N MET A 66 -6.33 -6.47 -8.28
CA MET A 66 -6.60 -7.90 -8.41
C MET A 66 -5.30 -8.71 -8.43
N ALA A 67 -5.30 -9.91 -7.82
CA ALA A 67 -4.11 -10.75 -7.71
C ALA A 67 -3.47 -11.05 -9.08
N ALA A 68 -4.27 -11.47 -10.06
CA ALA A 68 -3.80 -11.72 -11.43
C ALA A 68 -3.09 -10.52 -12.07
N VAL A 69 -3.56 -9.29 -11.77
CA VAL A 69 -2.96 -8.07 -12.30
C VAL A 69 -1.62 -7.78 -11.59
N LYS A 70 -1.51 -8.05 -10.29
CA LYS A 70 -0.23 -7.94 -9.55
C LYS A 70 0.81 -8.91 -10.12
N ASP A 71 0.40 -10.15 -10.38
CA ASP A 71 1.29 -11.18 -10.92
C ASP A 71 1.78 -10.79 -12.32
N LEU A 72 0.89 -10.25 -13.16
CA LEU A 72 1.25 -9.72 -14.46
C LEU A 72 2.26 -8.56 -14.36
N TYR A 73 2.00 -7.56 -13.51
CA TYR A 73 2.94 -6.46 -13.28
C TYR A 73 4.30 -6.93 -12.78
N ALA A 74 4.35 -8.00 -11.98
CA ALA A 74 5.61 -8.58 -11.50
C ALA A 74 6.34 -9.41 -12.57
N ALA A 75 5.62 -10.02 -13.51
CA ALA A 75 6.19 -10.79 -14.61
C ALA A 75 6.79 -9.90 -15.71
N VAL A 76 6.20 -8.72 -15.93
CA VAL A 76 6.57 -7.78 -17.00
C VAL A 76 8.07 -7.38 -16.97
N PRO A 77 8.68 -6.99 -15.84
CA PRO A 77 10.11 -6.67 -15.79
C PRO A 77 11.03 -7.86 -16.11
N LYS A 78 10.61 -9.08 -15.78
CA LYS A 78 11.38 -10.29 -16.09
C LYS A 78 11.39 -10.53 -17.59
N HIS A 79 10.23 -10.46 -18.20
CA HIS A 79 10.08 -10.66 -19.64
C HIS A 79 10.75 -9.55 -20.47
N ALA A 80 10.69 -8.29 -20.02
CA ALA A 80 11.39 -7.20 -20.69
C ALA A 80 12.91 -7.37 -20.67
N LYS A 81 13.48 -7.93 -19.59
CA LYS A 81 14.91 -8.26 -19.54
C LYS A 81 15.27 -9.35 -20.55
N GLU A 82 14.44 -10.39 -20.68
CA GLU A 82 14.63 -11.45 -21.69
C GLU A 82 14.61 -10.88 -23.11
N LEU A 83 13.73 -9.91 -23.37
CA LEU A 83 13.60 -9.25 -24.67
C LEU A 83 14.59 -8.10 -24.89
N ASN A 84 15.52 -7.83 -23.96
CA ASN A 84 16.40 -6.64 -23.96
C ASN A 84 15.63 -5.32 -24.17
N TYR A 85 14.38 -5.27 -23.71
CA TYR A 85 13.53 -4.09 -23.81
C TYR A 85 13.91 -3.08 -22.72
N LYS A 86 14.28 -1.87 -23.13
CA LYS A 86 14.55 -0.77 -22.19
C LYS A 86 13.23 -0.15 -21.74
N PHE A 87 12.86 -0.37 -20.48
CA PHE A 87 11.83 0.47 -19.84
C PHE A 87 12.35 1.91 -19.76
N ALA A 88 11.58 2.84 -20.33
CA ALA A 88 11.82 4.29 -20.24
C ALA A 88 11.31 4.86 -18.92
#